data_AF-A0A1F0PZG5-F1
#
_entry.id   AF-A0A1F0PZG5-F1
#
_cell.length_a   1.000
_cell.length_b   1.000
_cell.length_c   1.000
_cell.angle_alpha   90.00
_cell.angle_beta   90.00
_cell.angle_gamma   90.00
#
_symmetry.space_group_name_H-M   'P 1'
#
loop_
_entity.id
_entity.type
_entity.pdbx_description
1 polymer ?
#
loop_
_entity_poly.entity_id
_entity_poly.type
_entity_poly.pdbx_seq_one_letter_code
_entity_poly.pdbx_strand_id
1 'polypeptide(L)'
;MEAKKLTSLVFGNVVLESHMTKTTIAVYSEDMRSWYFRPSPYTELKVPLDELQGQLSRERAELISERIFDDVKLELEEGYPGGVDRAQKELCAWLRRADDRA
;
A
#
# COMPACT_ATOMS: atom_id res chain seq x y z
N MET A 1 11.50 12.61 20.61
CA MET A 1 10.26 12.25 19.90
C MET A 1 10.70 11.64 18.57
N GLU A 2 10.63 10.32 18.44
CA GLU A 2 10.84 9.68 17.15
C GLU A 2 9.69 10.11 16.24
N ALA A 3 10.03 10.85 15.16
CA ALA A 3 9.04 11.22 14.16
C ALA A 3 8.53 9.93 13.53
N LYS A 4 7.28 9.53 13.84
CA LYS A 4 6.61 8.42 13.16
C LYS A 4 6.72 8.67 11.65
N LYS A 5 7.48 7.84 10.95
CA LYS A 5 7.64 7.93 9.50
C LYS A 5 6.30 7.54 8.89
N LEU A 6 5.62 8.53 8.30
CA LEU A 6 4.45 8.29 7.47
C LEU A 6 4.97 7.81 6.12
N THR A 7 5.07 6.49 5.97
CA THR A 7 5.53 5.89 4.71
C THR A 7 4.40 5.93 3.70
N SER A 8 4.65 6.56 2.56
CA SER A 8 3.75 6.52 1.40
C SER A 8 4.40 5.71 0.28
N LEU A 9 3.69 4.72 -0.24
CA LEU A 9 4.12 3.87 -1.35
C LEU A 9 3.31 4.20 -2.60
N VAL A 10 3.99 4.47 -3.72
CA VAL A 10 3.35 4.87 -4.98
C VAL A 10 3.48 3.74 -5.99
N PHE A 11 2.34 3.26 -6.47
CA PHE A 11 2.20 2.20 -7.47
C PHE A 11 1.45 2.76 -8.68
N GLY A 12 2.15 3.58 -9.45
CA GLY A 12 1.57 4.34 -10.57
C GLY A 12 0.51 5.31 -10.06
N ASN A 13 -0.75 5.04 -10.42
CA ASN A 13 -1.90 5.84 -10.06
C ASN A 13 -2.40 5.56 -8.63
N VAL A 14 -2.01 4.42 -8.05
CA VAL A 14 -2.45 3.99 -6.73
C VAL A 14 -1.38 4.36 -5.71
N VAL A 15 -1.76 5.10 -4.67
CA VAL A 15 -0.88 5.52 -3.59
C VAL A 15 -1.39 4.97 -2.26
N LEU A 16 -0.52 4.27 -1.55
CA LEU A 16 -0.75 3.77 -0.20
C LEU A 16 -0.15 4.76 0.78
N GLU A 17 -0.98 5.50 1.49
CA GLU A 17 -0.55 6.48 2.48
C GLU A 17 -0.70 5.90 3.89
N SER A 18 0.43 5.73 4.58
CA SER A 18 0.41 5.35 5.99
C SER A 18 0.17 6.58 6.86
N HIS A 19 -0.92 6.56 7.61
CA HIS A 19 -1.24 7.51 8.68
C HIS A 19 -0.85 6.95 10.05
N MET A 20 -0.86 7.80 11.08
CA MET A 20 -0.49 7.41 12.45
C MET A 20 -1.33 6.28 13.06
N THR A 21 -2.53 6.05 12.55
CA THR A 21 -3.50 5.08 13.09
C THR A 21 -4.06 4.13 12.03
N LYS A 22 -3.76 4.34 10.75
CA LYS A 22 -4.32 3.56 9.65
C LYS A 22 -3.49 3.73 8.38
N THR A 23 -3.65 2.83 7.43
CA THR A 23 -3.17 3.03 6.06
C THR A 23 -4.37 3.20 5.15
N THR A 24 -4.27 4.16 4.24
CA THR A 24 -5.35 4.58 3.35
C THR A 24 -4.85 4.49 1.91
N ILE A 25 -5.66 3.97 0.99
CA ILE A 25 -5.30 3.93 -0.43
C ILE A 25 -5.96 5.10 -1.17
N ALA A 26 -5.17 5.98 -1.75
CA ALA A 26 -5.64 7.02 -2.66
C ALA A 26 -5.38 6.58 -4.12
N VAL A 27 -6.41 6.56 -4.95
CA VAL A 27 -6.26 6.32 -6.40
C VAL A 27 -6.33 7.66 -7.12
N TYR A 28 -5.21 8.07 -7.68
CA TYR A 28 -5.09 9.28 -8.49
C TYR A 28 -5.57 9.00 -9.92
N SER A 29 -6.26 9.97 -10.51
CA SER A 29 -6.55 9.99 -11.94
C SER A 29 -5.28 10.29 -12.75
N GLU A 30 -5.30 10.02 -14.05
CA GLU A 30 -4.14 10.21 -14.95
C GLU A 30 -3.56 11.64 -14.94
N ASP A 31 -4.39 12.66 -14.68
CA ASP A 31 -3.93 14.07 -14.56
C ASP A 31 -3.19 14.35 -13.24
N MET A 32 -3.12 13.38 -12.31
CA MET A 32 -2.57 13.47 -10.94
C MET A 32 -3.15 14.61 -10.07
N ARG A 33 -4.15 15.34 -10.56
CA ARG A 33 -4.82 16.45 -9.84
C ARG A 33 -6.08 16.03 -9.11
N SER A 34 -6.69 14.95 -9.53
CA SER A 34 -7.87 14.37 -8.91
C SER A 34 -7.49 13.02 -8.36
N TRP A 35 -7.88 12.74 -7.13
CA TRP A 35 -7.81 11.41 -6.54
C TRP A 35 -9.16 11.06 -5.97
N TYR A 36 -9.51 9.78 -6.03
CA TYR A 36 -10.64 9.25 -5.32
C TYR A 36 -10.15 8.26 -4.28
N PHE A 37 -10.75 8.37 -3.11
CA PHE A 37 -10.69 7.34 -2.09
C PHE A 37 -11.97 6.53 -2.22
N ARG A 38 -11.86 5.22 -2.45
CA ARG A 38 -13.01 4.33 -2.30
C ARG A 38 -13.18 4.03 -0.81
N PRO A 39 -14.29 4.43 -0.17
CA PRO A 39 -14.60 4.04 1.20
C PRO A 39 -15.11 2.59 1.22
N SER A 40 -14.23 1.67 0.85
CA SER A 40 -14.45 0.24 0.99
C SER A 40 -13.80 -0.17 2.32
N PRO A 41 -14.50 -0.91 3.21
CA PRO A 41 -13.96 -1.35 4.51
C PRO A 41 -12.74 -2.29 4.38
N TYR A 42 -12.40 -2.70 3.15
CA TYR A 42 -11.25 -3.54 2.81
C TYR A 42 -10.05 -2.74 2.28
N THR A 43 -10.24 -1.46 1.98
CA THR A 43 -9.24 -0.54 1.41
C THR A 43 -8.54 0.28 2.50
N GLU A 44 -8.97 0.13 3.76
CA GLU A 44 -8.33 0.74 4.93
C GLU A 44 -7.71 -0.34 5.82
N LEU A 45 -6.39 -0.31 5.98
CA LEU A 45 -5.75 -1.06 7.05
C LEU A 45 -5.87 -0.27 8.34
N LYS A 46 -6.39 -0.89 9.41
CA LYS A 46 -6.49 -0.30 10.75
C LYS A 46 -5.15 -0.13 11.49
N VAL A 47 -4.05 -0.31 10.77
CA VAL A 47 -2.68 -0.26 11.28
C VAL A 47 -1.80 0.53 10.30
N PRO A 48 -0.77 1.24 10.77
CA PRO A 48 0.21 1.90 9.91
C PRO A 48 1.04 0.85 9.14
N LEU A 49 1.43 1.16 7.90
CA LEU A 49 2.40 0.33 7.15
C LEU A 49 3.70 0.16 7.93
N ASP A 50 4.13 1.19 8.66
CA ASP A 50 5.34 1.17 9.49
C ASP A 50 5.28 0.09 10.59
N GLU A 51 4.11 -0.14 11.20
CA GLU A 51 3.95 -1.24 12.18
C GLU A 51 3.86 -2.61 11.52
N LEU A 52 3.36 -2.67 10.28
CA LEU A 52 3.31 -3.90 9.52
C LEU A 52 4.70 -4.31 9.00
N GLN A 53 5.57 -3.33 8.77
CA GLN A 53 6.92 -3.52 8.25
C GLN A 53 7.76 -4.33 9.25
N GLY A 54 8.24 -5.50 8.83
CA GLY A 54 9.10 -6.38 9.64
C GLY A 54 8.37 -7.20 10.73
N GLN A 55 7.11 -6.90 11.05
CA GLN A 55 6.30 -7.69 11.99
C GLN A 55 5.44 -8.77 11.33
N LEU A 56 5.20 -8.67 10.02
CA LEU A 56 4.32 -9.59 9.31
C LEU A 56 5.04 -10.84 8.79
N SER A 57 4.45 -12.01 9.08
CA SER A 57 4.78 -13.25 8.37
C SER A 57 4.50 -13.13 6.88
N ARG A 58 5.25 -13.88 6.07
CA ARG A 58 5.12 -13.88 4.59
C ARG A 58 3.66 -14.05 4.14
N GLU A 59 2.95 -15.01 4.71
CA GLU A 59 1.54 -15.29 4.37
C GLU A 59 0.63 -14.08 4.66
N ARG A 60 0.86 -13.35 5.76
CA ARG A 60 0.08 -12.16 6.09
C ARG A 60 0.41 -10.99 5.16
N ALA A 61 1.68 -10.81 4.82
CA ALA A 61 2.11 -9.79 3.87
C ALA A 61 1.51 -10.02 2.47
N GLU A 62 1.49 -11.28 2.01
CA GLU A 62 0.84 -11.67 0.75
C GLU A 62 -0.68 -11.40 0.82
N LEU A 63 -1.37 -11.86 1.87
CA LEU A 63 -2.81 -11.63 2.05
C LEU A 63 -3.20 -10.14 2.13
N ILE A 64 -2.41 -9.31 2.81
CA ILE A 64 -2.65 -7.87 2.88
C ILE A 64 -2.44 -7.24 1.50
N SER A 65 -1.37 -7.64 0.81
CA SER A 65 -1.07 -7.10 -0.53
C SER A 65 -2.14 -7.49 -1.54
N GLU A 66 -2.64 -8.71 -1.50
CA GLU A 66 -3.75 -9.14 -2.36
C GLU A 66 -5.03 -8.38 -2.03
N ARG A 67 -5.42 -8.32 -0.76
CA ARG A 67 -6.68 -7.67 -0.35
C ARG A 67 -6.70 -6.17 -0.57
N ILE A 68 -5.57 -5.50 -0.38
CA ILE A 68 -5.48 -4.04 -0.53
C ILE A 68 -5.56 -3.63 -2.00
N PHE A 69 -4.99 -4.45 -2.88
CA PHE A 69 -5.02 -4.21 -4.31
C PHE A 69 -6.22 -4.86 -5.02
N ASP A 70 -7.04 -5.65 -4.34
CA ASP A 70 -8.25 -6.28 -4.90
C ASP A 70 -9.23 -5.23 -5.46
N ASP A 71 -9.46 -4.14 -4.72
CA ASP A 71 -10.42 -3.07 -5.09
C ASP A 71 -9.88 -2.17 -6.23
N VAL A 72 -8.55 -2.09 -6.39
CA VAL A 72 -7.83 -1.19 -7.33
C VAL A 72 -6.99 -1.93 -8.35
N LYS A 73 -7.28 -3.23 -8.54
CA LYS A 73 -6.56 -4.12 -9.44
C LYS A 73 -6.61 -3.59 -10.87
N LEU A 74 -7.78 -3.12 -11.30
CA LEU A 74 -8.00 -2.63 -12.67
C LEU A 74 -7.14 -1.39 -12.91
N GLU A 75 -7.16 -0.44 -11.97
CA GLU A 75 -6.34 0.76 -12.04
C GLU A 75 -4.83 0.48 -12.02
N LEU A 76 -4.38 -0.57 -11.32
CA LEU A 76 -2.99 -1.01 -11.37
C LEU A 76 -2.64 -1.70 -12.68
N GLU A 77 -3.53 -2.53 -13.23
CA GLU A 77 -3.31 -3.17 -14.52
C GLU A 77 -3.25 -2.15 -15.67
N GLU A 78 -4.01 -1.06 -15.58
CA GLU A 78 -3.98 0.02 -16.57
C GLU A 78 -2.86 1.05 -16.31
N GLY A 79 -2.63 1.40 -15.05
CA GLY A 79 -1.73 2.51 -14.66
C GLY A 79 -0.33 2.10 -14.22
N TYR A 80 -0.04 0.82 -14.00
CA TYR A 80 1.26 0.34 -13.52
C TYR A 80 1.90 -0.72 -14.43
N PRO A 81 3.12 -0.50 -14.96
CA PRO A 81 3.81 -1.47 -15.81
C PRO A 81 4.25 -2.71 -15.01
N GLY A 82 3.49 -3.79 -15.18
CA GLY A 82 3.58 -5.02 -14.38
C GLY A 82 2.31 -5.32 -13.58
N GLY A 83 1.31 -4.44 -13.67
CA GLY A 83 -0.03 -4.62 -13.13
C GLY A 83 -0.05 -4.84 -11.63
N VAL A 84 -1.16 -5.44 -11.20
CA VAL A 84 -1.40 -5.76 -9.80
C VAL A 84 -0.39 -6.77 -9.23
N ASP A 85 0.06 -7.75 -10.02
CA ASP A 85 1.03 -8.78 -9.58
C ASP A 85 2.35 -8.15 -9.12
N ARG A 86 2.87 -7.16 -9.87
CA ARG A 86 4.11 -6.49 -9.50
C ARG A 86 3.92 -5.60 -8.28
N ALA A 87 2.83 -4.84 -8.21
CA ALA A 87 2.51 -4.03 -7.04
C ALA A 87 2.38 -4.88 -5.76
N GLN A 88 1.70 -6.03 -5.85
CA GLN A 88 1.57 -7.00 -4.76
C GLN A 88 2.93 -7.52 -4.30
N LYS A 89 3.80 -7.90 -5.24
CA LYS A 89 5.16 -8.38 -4.92
C LYS A 89 6.01 -7.31 -4.24
N GLU A 90 5.94 -6.07 -4.72
CA GLU A 90 6.69 -4.96 -4.14
C GLU A 90 6.17 -4.57 -2.76
N LEU A 91 4.86 -4.52 -2.56
CA LEU A 91 4.28 -4.29 -1.23
C LEU A 91 4.61 -5.43 -0.28
N CYS A 92 4.46 -6.69 -0.70
CA CYS A 92 4.83 -7.85 0.10
C CYS A 92 6.33 -7.83 0.46
N ALA A 93 7.20 -7.51 -0.50
CA ALA A 93 8.63 -7.35 -0.24
C ALA A 93 8.91 -6.20 0.72
N TRP A 94 8.20 -5.08 0.61
CA TRP A 94 8.34 -3.94 1.50
C TRP A 94 7.89 -4.26 2.93
N LEU A 95 6.72 -4.90 3.09
CA LEU A 95 6.22 -5.38 4.38
C LEU A 95 7.18 -6.37 5.05
N ARG A 96 7.90 -7.15 4.24
CA ARG A 96 8.91 -8.10 4.69
C ARG A 96 10.29 -7.50 4.89
N ARG A 97 10.57 -6.31 4.35
CA ARG A 97 11.79 -5.57 4.68
C ARG A 97 11.63 -5.05 6.09
N ALA A 98 12.02 -5.87 7.07
CA ALA A 98 12.48 -5.34 8.35
C ALA A 98 13.49 -4.24 8.02
N ASP A 99 13.27 -3.04 8.55
CA ASP A 99 14.17 -1.90 8.39
C ASP A 99 15.58 -2.35 8.80
N ASP A 100 16.39 -2.79 7.83
CA ASP A 100 17.84 -2.92 7.99
C ASP A 100 18.37 -1.50 7.90
N ARG A 101 18.20 -0.78 9.00
CA ARG A 101 18.80 0.52 9.20
C ARG A 101 19.61 0.47 10.49
N ALA A 102 20.76 -0.20 10.36
CA ALA A 102 21.94 0.06 11.17
C ALA A 102 22.38 1.53 11.05
#